data_AF-A0A957ARR6-F1
#
_entry.id   AF-A0A957ARR6-F1
#
_cell.length_a   1.000
_cell.length_b   1.000
_cell.length_c   1.000
_cell.angle_alpha   90.00
_cell.angle_beta   90.00
_cell.angle_gamma   90.00
#
_symmetry.space_group_name_H-M   'P 1'
#
loop_
_entity.id
_entity.type
_entity.pdbx_description
1 polymer ?
#
loop_
_entity_poly.entity_id
_entity_poly.type
_entity_poly.pdbx_seq_one_letter_code
_entity_poly.pdbx_strand_id
1 'polypeptide(L)'
;MNRTRVIFIVIVVAALAIVGMAALVRLLSDQPSSPLVVEQRGPVNVRVLTALPVYDWINEAAKQFNAEGHELDGNPIQVEIISMDGLSALGKFDRDEFGALPPDVDLENLTPEQEQAMERFPTAWIPDSRYLPELANVAYKERLGRDVFLTDGEYRARPIAISLFNWGLYNSRAEVLEQKYGDIDWNVIHDAATAAGGWPELGGEPAWGFFKLVVPNPSRNVGGLAAMIAAAGEYYDRTNITVEDVVNPEFQAWLKELMGAVTDFSSSSAYTAEDFALFGYSVGDGGQLLESD
;
A
#
# COMPACT_ATOMS: atom_id res chain seq x y z
N MET A 1 -35.14 -80.88 15.31
CA MET A 1 -34.39 -79.83 14.59
C MET A 1 -33.18 -79.46 15.43
N ASN A 2 -31.95 -79.69 14.95
CA ASN A 2 -30.73 -79.56 15.78
C ASN A 2 -30.55 -78.10 16.25
N ARG A 3 -30.16 -77.90 17.52
CA ARG A 3 -29.94 -76.59 18.16
C ARG A 3 -29.19 -75.59 17.26
N THR A 4 -28.21 -76.07 16.49
CA THR A 4 -27.42 -75.27 15.55
C THR A 4 -28.25 -74.67 14.40
N ARG A 5 -29.26 -75.38 13.87
CA ARG A 5 -30.14 -74.84 12.81
C ARG A 5 -31.12 -73.80 13.35
N VAL A 6 -31.56 -73.95 14.59
CA VAL A 6 -32.43 -72.95 15.25
C VAL A 6 -31.66 -71.65 15.47
N ILE A 7 -30.42 -71.73 15.95
CA ILE A 7 -29.56 -70.55 16.16
C ILE A 7 -29.27 -69.84 14.83
N PHE A 8 -28.98 -70.59 13.77
CA PHE A 8 -28.74 -70.01 12.44
C PHE A 8 -29.97 -69.26 11.90
N ILE A 9 -31.17 -69.83 12.05
CA ILE A 9 -32.42 -69.18 11.64
C ILE A 9 -32.67 -67.91 12.46
N VAL A 10 -32.43 -67.94 13.77
CA VAL A 10 -32.61 -66.76 14.64
C VAL A 10 -31.66 -65.62 14.24
N ILE A 11 -30.39 -65.94 13.92
CA ILE A 11 -29.41 -64.94 13.48
C ILE A 11 -29.83 -64.32 12.13
N VAL A 12 -30.29 -65.13 11.19
CA VAL A 12 -30.74 -64.66 9.87
C VAL A 12 -31.98 -63.76 10.01
N VAL A 13 -32.94 -64.14 10.85
CA VAL A 13 -34.14 -63.32 11.12
C VAL A 13 -33.77 -62.01 11.81
N ALA A 14 -32.85 -62.03 12.78
CA ALA A 14 -32.36 -60.83 13.44
C ALA A 14 -31.63 -59.90 12.45
N ALA A 15 -30.79 -60.44 11.57
CA ALA A 15 -30.10 -59.66 10.54
C ALA A 15 -31.11 -59.02 9.56
N LEU A 16 -32.11 -59.78 9.10
CA LEU A 16 -33.17 -59.25 8.25
C LEU A 16 -34.03 -58.19 8.95
N ALA A 17 -34.29 -58.35 10.24
CA ALA A 17 -35.00 -57.34 11.03
C ALA A 17 -34.20 -56.04 11.16
N ILE A 18 -32.88 -56.13 11.38
CA ILE A 18 -31.99 -54.95 11.45
C ILE A 18 -31.93 -54.24 10.10
N VAL A 19 -31.77 -54.98 9.00
CA VAL A 19 -31.75 -54.41 7.64
C VAL A 19 -33.11 -53.78 7.29
N GLY A 20 -34.21 -54.44 7.65
CA GLY A 20 -35.57 -53.94 7.45
C GLY A 20 -35.83 -52.66 8.25
N MET A 21 -35.40 -52.60 9.52
CA MET A 21 -35.50 -51.40 10.34
C MET A 21 -34.65 -50.26 9.78
N ALA A 22 -33.42 -50.52 9.35
CA ALA A 22 -32.56 -49.50 8.74
C ALA A 22 -33.15 -48.96 7.43
N ALA A 23 -33.73 -49.83 6.60
CA ALA A 23 -34.43 -49.42 5.37
C ALA A 23 -35.69 -48.61 5.66
N LEU A 24 -36.47 -49.01 6.68
CA LEU A 24 -37.67 -48.29 7.12
C LEU A 24 -37.32 -46.91 7.70
N VAL A 25 -36.26 -46.83 8.52
CA VAL A 25 -35.75 -45.56 9.03
C VAL A 25 -35.30 -44.68 7.88
N ARG A 26 -34.60 -45.20 6.85
CA ARG A 26 -34.26 -44.41 5.65
C ARG A 26 -35.47 -43.95 4.85
N LEU A 27 -36.52 -44.75 4.77
CA LEU A 27 -37.75 -44.39 4.04
C LEU A 27 -38.63 -43.37 4.79
N LEU A 28 -38.55 -43.35 6.12
CA LEU A 28 -39.27 -42.42 6.99
C LEU A 28 -38.45 -41.16 7.32
N SER A 29 -37.13 -41.25 7.24
CA SER A 29 -36.21 -40.12 7.38
C SER A 29 -36.01 -39.50 6.01
N ASP A 30 -36.98 -38.68 5.60
CA ASP A 30 -36.84 -37.74 4.49
C ASP A 30 -35.89 -36.59 4.88
N GLN A 31 -34.71 -36.95 5.40
CA GLN A 31 -33.60 -36.02 5.47
C GLN A 31 -32.92 -36.10 4.12
N PRO A 32 -33.11 -35.12 3.21
CA PRO A 32 -32.19 -34.96 2.13
C PRO A 32 -30.80 -34.94 2.77
N SER A 33 -29.92 -35.82 2.30
CA SER A 33 -28.50 -35.60 2.48
C SER A 33 -28.25 -34.21 1.92
N SER A 34 -28.22 -33.21 2.80
CA SER A 34 -27.85 -31.86 2.43
C SER A 34 -26.55 -32.04 1.67
N PRO A 35 -26.48 -31.62 0.39
CA PRO A 35 -25.18 -31.43 -0.21
C PRO A 35 -24.36 -30.63 0.78
N LEU A 36 -23.04 -30.80 0.78
CA LEU A 36 -22.16 -29.75 1.29
C LEU A 36 -22.42 -28.52 0.42
N VAL A 37 -23.53 -27.83 0.65
CA VAL A 37 -23.86 -26.54 0.09
C VAL A 37 -22.87 -25.66 0.81
N VAL A 38 -21.82 -25.28 0.08
CA VAL A 38 -20.98 -24.16 0.45
C VAL A 38 -21.97 -23.04 0.74
N GLU A 39 -22.12 -22.70 2.02
CA GLU A 39 -22.93 -21.55 2.41
C GLU A 39 -22.38 -20.36 1.62
N GLN A 40 -23.19 -19.77 0.73
CA GLN A 40 -22.78 -18.56 0.03
C GLN A 40 -22.61 -17.47 1.09
N ARG A 41 -21.37 -17.18 1.48
CA ARG A 41 -21.03 -16.26 2.58
C ARG A 41 -21.02 -14.78 2.12
N GLY A 42 -21.70 -14.45 1.04
CA GLY A 42 -21.66 -13.13 0.44
C GLY A 42 -20.45 -12.94 -0.48
N PRO A 43 -20.22 -11.73 -1.01
CA PRO A 43 -19.10 -11.49 -1.92
C PRO A 43 -17.75 -11.73 -1.24
N VAL A 44 -16.81 -12.33 -1.97
CA VAL A 44 -15.40 -12.41 -1.56
C VAL A 44 -14.78 -11.02 -1.75
N ASN A 45 -14.57 -10.32 -0.64
CA ASN A 45 -14.01 -8.97 -0.66
C ASN A 45 -12.48 -9.01 -0.75
N VAL A 46 -11.92 -8.43 -1.81
CA VAL A 46 -10.48 -8.27 -2.02
C VAL A 46 -10.15 -6.80 -1.87
N ARG A 47 -9.43 -6.44 -0.81
CA ARG A 47 -9.12 -5.05 -0.49
C ARG A 47 -7.67 -4.76 -0.81
N VAL A 48 -7.43 -3.88 -1.77
CA VAL A 48 -6.09 -3.56 -2.26
C VAL A 48 -5.70 -2.16 -1.80
N LEU A 49 -4.77 -2.08 -0.84
CA LEU A 49 -4.11 -0.81 -0.54
C LEU A 49 -3.25 -0.42 -1.73
N THR A 50 -3.42 0.81 -2.21
CA THR A 50 -2.76 1.28 -3.44
C THR A 50 -2.17 2.66 -3.22
N ALA A 51 -0.91 2.79 -3.60
CA ALA A 51 -0.17 4.04 -3.68
C ALA A 51 -0.92 5.10 -4.49
N LEU A 52 -0.85 6.36 -4.03
CA LEU A 52 -1.57 7.47 -4.65
C LEU A 52 -1.28 7.64 -6.15
N PRO A 53 -0.01 7.59 -6.63
CA PRO A 53 0.30 7.89 -8.03
C PRO A 53 -0.18 6.85 -9.05
N VAL A 54 -0.59 5.67 -8.60
CA VAL A 54 -1.14 4.61 -9.46
C VAL A 54 -2.61 4.32 -9.18
N TYR A 55 -3.24 5.09 -8.28
CA TYR A 55 -4.60 4.83 -7.83
C TYR A 55 -5.59 4.76 -8.99
N ASP A 56 -5.61 5.76 -9.88
CA ASP A 56 -6.60 5.81 -10.95
C ASP A 56 -6.48 4.63 -11.91
N TRP A 57 -5.24 4.30 -12.32
CA TRP A 57 -4.97 3.15 -13.18
C TRP A 57 -5.46 1.82 -12.55
N ILE A 58 -5.15 1.60 -11.27
CA ILE A 58 -5.56 0.38 -10.55
C ILE A 58 -7.06 0.37 -10.28
N ASN A 59 -7.67 1.53 -9.98
CA ASN A 59 -9.09 1.68 -9.73
C ASN A 59 -9.91 1.39 -11.01
N GLU A 60 -9.45 1.83 -12.17
CA GLU A 60 -10.06 1.45 -13.45
C GLU A 60 -9.96 -0.06 -13.71
N ALA A 61 -8.80 -0.68 -13.45
CA ALA A 61 -8.63 -2.12 -13.58
C ALA A 61 -9.58 -2.90 -12.64
N ALA A 62 -9.75 -2.43 -11.40
CA ALA A 62 -10.69 -3.04 -10.45
C ALA A 62 -12.15 -2.88 -10.87
N LYS A 63 -12.53 -1.71 -11.41
CA LYS A 63 -13.88 -1.48 -11.96
C LYS A 63 -14.17 -2.44 -13.11
N GLN A 64 -13.20 -2.63 -14.02
CA GLN A 64 -13.33 -3.59 -15.11
C GLN A 64 -13.48 -5.02 -14.58
N PHE A 65 -12.60 -5.46 -13.67
CA PHE A 65 -12.65 -6.79 -13.06
C PHE A 65 -14.01 -7.06 -12.39
N ASN A 66 -14.52 -6.10 -11.61
CA ASN A 66 -15.82 -6.22 -10.94
C ASN A 66 -16.99 -6.29 -11.94
N ALA A 67 -16.90 -5.58 -13.07
CA ALA A 67 -17.92 -5.62 -14.12
C ALA A 67 -17.97 -6.95 -14.88
N GLU A 68 -16.86 -7.70 -14.91
CA GLU A 68 -16.77 -9.01 -15.54
C GLU A 68 -17.46 -10.11 -14.70
N GLY A 69 -17.74 -9.86 -13.42
CA GLY A 69 -18.55 -10.74 -12.58
C GLY A 69 -17.87 -12.06 -12.23
N HIS A 70 -16.56 -12.04 -11.97
CA HIS A 70 -15.79 -13.23 -11.57
C HIS A 70 -16.31 -13.82 -10.25
N GLU A 71 -16.30 -15.16 -10.15
CA GLU A 71 -16.77 -15.89 -8.98
C GLU A 71 -15.70 -16.86 -8.46
N LEU A 72 -15.67 -17.06 -7.15
CA LEU A 72 -14.90 -18.10 -6.46
C LEU A 72 -15.86 -18.96 -5.65
N ASP A 73 -15.91 -20.26 -5.94
CA ASP A 73 -16.82 -21.21 -5.29
C ASP A 73 -18.30 -20.77 -5.32
N GLY A 74 -18.72 -20.10 -6.40
CA GLY A 74 -20.07 -19.57 -6.58
C GLY A 74 -20.37 -18.30 -5.77
N ASN A 75 -19.35 -17.67 -5.17
CA ASN A 75 -19.45 -16.36 -4.54
C ASN A 75 -18.82 -15.29 -5.45
N PRO A 76 -19.49 -14.16 -5.71
CA PRO A 76 -18.92 -13.09 -6.53
C PRO A 76 -17.68 -12.49 -5.84
N ILE A 77 -16.63 -12.23 -6.61
CA ILE A 77 -15.44 -11.54 -6.13
C ILE A 77 -15.65 -10.03 -6.29
N GLN A 78 -15.42 -9.27 -5.23
CA GLN A 78 -15.50 -7.82 -5.25
C GLN A 78 -14.14 -7.22 -4.86
N VAL A 79 -13.53 -6.49 -5.79
CA VAL A 79 -12.27 -5.79 -5.56
C VAL A 79 -12.54 -4.34 -5.14
N GLU A 80 -12.02 -3.95 -3.98
CA GLU A 80 -12.06 -2.59 -3.44
C GLU A 80 -10.64 -2.02 -3.44
N ILE A 81 -10.45 -0.83 -4.03
CA ILE A 81 -9.18 -0.11 -4.03
C ILE A 81 -9.21 0.99 -2.96
N ILE A 82 -8.21 0.97 -2.08
CA ILE A 82 -8.04 1.95 -1.00
C ILE A 82 -6.79 2.76 -1.29
N SER A 83 -6.96 4.05 -1.59
CA SER A 83 -5.85 4.97 -1.83
C SER A 83 -5.14 5.34 -0.52
N MET A 84 -3.83 5.15 -0.44
CA MET A 84 -3.02 5.55 0.70
C MET A 84 -1.55 5.72 0.31
N ASP A 85 -0.88 6.74 0.84
CA ASP A 85 0.58 6.84 0.72
C ASP A 85 1.28 5.66 1.43
N GLY A 86 2.36 5.16 0.84
CA GLY A 86 3.10 4.02 1.33
C GLY A 86 3.70 4.16 2.73
N LEU A 87 4.23 5.33 3.12
CA LEU A 87 4.72 5.58 4.49
C LEU A 87 3.56 5.69 5.47
N SER A 88 2.44 6.27 5.04
CA SER A 88 1.22 6.30 5.86
C SER A 88 0.67 4.89 6.12
N ALA A 89 0.63 4.05 5.09
CA ALA A 89 0.24 2.64 5.20
C ALA A 89 1.22 1.85 6.08
N LEU A 90 2.53 2.02 5.90
CA LEU A 90 3.55 1.42 6.75
C LEU A 90 3.34 1.81 8.22
N GLY A 91 3.11 3.09 8.52
CA GLY A 91 2.84 3.53 9.89
C GLY A 91 1.58 2.89 10.49
N LYS A 92 0.55 2.61 9.69
CA LYS A 92 -0.65 1.87 10.13
C LYS A 92 -0.33 0.41 10.44
N PHE A 93 0.50 -0.24 9.62
CA PHE A 93 1.01 -1.58 9.91
C PHE A 93 1.83 -1.59 11.21
N ASP A 94 2.76 -0.65 11.36
CA ASP A 94 3.60 -0.53 12.56
C ASP A 94 2.77 -0.36 13.84
N ARG A 95 1.61 0.31 13.76
CA ARG A 95 0.70 0.54 14.91
C ARG A 95 -0.44 -0.47 15.03
N ASP A 96 -0.48 -1.48 14.15
CA ASP A 96 -1.58 -2.44 14.04
C ASP A 96 -2.97 -1.83 13.82
N GLU A 97 -3.06 -0.67 13.16
CA GLU A 97 -4.34 0.02 12.95
C GLU A 97 -5.29 -0.74 12.01
N PHE A 98 -4.75 -1.65 11.19
CA PHE A 98 -5.56 -2.56 10.38
C PHE A 98 -6.18 -3.70 11.20
N GLY A 99 -5.72 -3.93 12.43
CA GLY A 99 -6.27 -4.90 13.36
C GLY A 99 -5.99 -6.34 12.94
N ALA A 100 -4.72 -6.72 12.87
CA ALA A 100 -4.41 -8.11 12.57
C ALA A 100 -4.90 -9.05 13.68
N LEU A 101 -5.34 -10.24 13.29
CA LEU A 101 -5.69 -11.27 14.25
C LEU A 101 -4.43 -11.79 14.98
N PRO A 102 -4.53 -11.99 16.31
CA PRO A 102 -3.50 -12.70 17.07
C PRO A 102 -3.17 -14.07 16.45
N PRO A 103 -1.94 -14.58 16.66
CA PRO A 103 -1.47 -15.80 16.01
C PRO A 103 -2.22 -17.08 16.41
N ASP A 104 -2.91 -17.07 17.55
CA ASP A 104 -3.61 -18.20 18.16
C ASP A 104 -5.14 -18.17 17.98
N VAL A 105 -5.65 -17.26 17.16
CA VAL A 105 -7.09 -17.17 16.87
C VAL A 105 -7.58 -18.37 16.06
N ASP A 106 -8.70 -18.96 16.51
CA ASP A 106 -9.45 -19.95 15.75
C ASP A 106 -10.27 -19.26 14.65
N LEU A 107 -9.82 -19.42 13.40
CA LEU A 107 -10.46 -18.81 12.22
C LEU A 107 -11.86 -19.37 11.93
N GLU A 108 -12.21 -20.53 12.49
CA GLU A 108 -13.54 -21.12 12.33
C GLU A 108 -14.56 -20.51 13.31
N ASN A 109 -14.09 -19.91 14.41
CA ASN A 109 -14.90 -19.41 15.53
C ASN A 109 -14.48 -18.00 15.95
N LEU A 110 -14.53 -17.04 15.01
CA LEU A 110 -14.21 -15.64 15.27
C LEU A 110 -15.26 -14.97 16.15
N THR A 111 -14.83 -14.05 17.02
CA THR A 111 -15.76 -13.13 17.69
C THR A 111 -16.22 -12.03 16.71
N PRO A 112 -17.37 -11.38 16.94
CA PRO A 112 -17.84 -10.30 16.08
C PRO A 112 -16.81 -9.17 15.90
N GLU A 113 -16.01 -8.88 16.92
CA GLU A 113 -14.93 -7.89 16.85
C GLU A 113 -13.78 -8.35 15.93
N GLN A 114 -13.47 -9.64 15.92
CA GLN A 114 -12.46 -10.24 15.06
C GLN A 114 -12.92 -10.32 13.60
N GLU A 115 -14.20 -10.63 13.38
CA GLU A 115 -14.82 -10.56 12.05
C GLU A 115 -14.72 -9.14 11.49
N GLN A 116 -15.10 -8.14 12.29
CA GLN A 116 -15.00 -6.73 11.91
C GLN A 116 -13.53 -6.27 11.71
N ALA A 117 -12.58 -6.87 12.41
CA ALA A 117 -11.16 -6.61 12.19
C ALA A 117 -10.72 -7.16 10.82
N MET A 118 -11.13 -8.39 10.47
CA MET A 118 -10.83 -8.98 9.16
C MET A 118 -11.43 -8.20 7.99
N GLU A 119 -12.66 -7.69 8.14
CA GLU A 119 -13.29 -6.85 7.12
C GLU A 119 -12.47 -5.58 6.81
N ARG A 120 -11.75 -5.07 7.81
CA ARG A 120 -10.91 -3.87 7.70
C ARG A 120 -9.46 -4.18 7.31
N PHE A 121 -9.06 -5.45 7.29
CA PHE A 121 -7.71 -5.84 6.94
C PHE A 121 -7.48 -5.80 5.42
N PRO A 122 -6.33 -5.29 4.95
CA PRO A 122 -6.01 -5.29 3.53
C PRO A 122 -5.60 -6.70 3.03
N THR A 123 -6.11 -7.10 1.87
CA THR A 123 -5.78 -8.39 1.23
C THR A 123 -4.47 -8.32 0.45
N ALA A 124 -4.22 -7.19 -0.21
CA ALA A 124 -3.02 -6.94 -1.00
C ALA A 124 -2.56 -5.49 -0.85
N TRP A 125 -1.29 -5.25 -1.17
CA TRP A 125 -0.70 -3.92 -1.16
C TRP A 125 0.11 -3.69 -2.44
N ILE A 126 -0.22 -2.60 -3.13
CA ILE A 126 0.54 -2.02 -4.23
C ILE A 126 1.21 -0.75 -3.67
N PRO A 127 2.42 -0.86 -3.08
CA PRO A 127 3.14 0.26 -2.48
C PRO A 127 3.87 1.09 -3.53
N ASP A 128 4.21 2.33 -3.18
CA ASP A 128 5.05 3.23 -3.98
C ASP A 128 6.48 2.69 -4.14
N SER A 129 6.90 1.79 -3.25
CA SER A 129 8.26 1.25 -3.22
C SER A 129 8.31 -0.15 -2.62
N ARG A 130 9.19 -0.98 -3.20
CA ARG A 130 9.40 -2.39 -2.82
C ARG A 130 9.73 -2.59 -1.34
N TYR A 131 10.48 -1.68 -0.72
CA TYR A 131 10.99 -1.88 0.64
C TYR A 131 9.88 -1.80 1.69
N LEU A 132 8.73 -1.21 1.35
CA LEU A 132 7.64 -0.95 2.29
C LEU A 132 6.98 -2.23 2.83
N PRO A 133 6.59 -3.22 1.99
CA PRO A 133 6.16 -4.53 2.46
C PRO A 133 7.20 -5.27 3.30
N GLU A 134 8.49 -5.12 2.96
CA GLU A 134 9.58 -5.74 3.72
C GLU A 134 9.64 -5.15 5.15
N LEU A 135 9.51 -3.82 5.29
CA LEU A 135 9.45 -3.16 6.61
C LEU A 135 8.19 -3.53 7.40
N ALA A 136 7.03 -3.60 6.73
CA ALA A 136 5.79 -4.04 7.39
C ALA A 136 5.92 -5.48 7.92
N ASN A 137 6.56 -6.37 7.17
CA ASN A 137 6.86 -7.73 7.64
C ASN A 137 7.78 -7.74 8.87
N VAL A 138 8.79 -6.88 8.94
CA VAL A 138 9.64 -6.77 10.12
C VAL A 138 8.80 -6.41 11.36
N ALA A 139 7.97 -5.38 11.26
CA ALA A 139 7.11 -4.95 12.37
C ALA A 139 6.12 -6.05 12.81
N TYR A 140 5.51 -6.75 11.84
CA TYR A 140 4.55 -7.81 12.13
C TYR A 140 5.18 -9.11 12.61
N LYS A 141 6.39 -9.44 12.17
CA LYS A 141 7.11 -10.62 12.64
C LYS A 141 7.46 -10.50 14.12
N GLU A 142 7.84 -9.31 14.56
CA GLU A 142 8.07 -9.03 15.99
C GLU A 142 6.77 -9.17 16.82
N ARG A 143 5.63 -8.76 16.26
CA ARG A 143 4.32 -8.78 16.95
C ARG A 143 3.61 -10.13 16.93
N LEU A 144 3.49 -10.75 15.75
CA LEU A 144 2.68 -11.93 15.49
C LEU A 144 3.51 -13.21 15.31
N GLY A 145 4.84 -13.11 15.24
CA GLY A 145 5.72 -14.24 14.96
C GLY A 145 5.65 -14.75 13.51
N ARG A 146 4.99 -14.01 12.61
CA ARG A 146 4.83 -14.35 11.19
C ARG A 146 4.85 -13.10 10.31
N ASP A 147 5.20 -13.30 9.05
CA ASP A 147 5.12 -12.25 8.02
C ASP A 147 3.64 -11.97 7.69
N VAL A 148 3.31 -10.71 7.41
CA VAL A 148 1.96 -10.30 6.98
C VAL A 148 1.81 -10.42 5.45
N PHE A 149 2.87 -10.14 4.72
CA PHE A 149 2.97 -10.35 3.27
C PHE A 149 3.85 -11.56 2.99
N LEU A 150 3.34 -12.47 2.17
CA LEU A 150 4.11 -13.60 1.65
C LEU A 150 5.26 -13.10 0.76
N THR A 151 6.46 -13.65 0.93
CA THR A 151 7.68 -13.17 0.24
C THR A 151 8.29 -14.19 -0.71
N ASP A 152 7.66 -15.37 -0.85
CA ASP A 152 8.18 -16.49 -1.63
C ASP A 152 7.42 -16.71 -2.94
N GLY A 153 8.07 -17.45 -3.85
CA GLY A 153 7.48 -17.94 -5.09
C GLY A 153 6.71 -16.89 -5.90
N GLU A 154 5.43 -17.15 -6.10
CA GLU A 154 4.53 -16.28 -6.85
C GLU A 154 4.06 -15.05 -6.07
N TYR A 155 4.14 -15.09 -4.74
CA TYR A 155 3.66 -14.05 -3.83
C TYR A 155 4.70 -12.96 -3.53
N ARG A 156 5.95 -13.17 -3.92
CA ARG A 156 6.99 -12.15 -3.82
C ARG A 156 6.54 -10.85 -4.50
N ALA A 157 6.86 -9.70 -3.91
CA ALA A 157 6.60 -8.40 -4.51
C ALA A 157 7.22 -8.32 -5.93
N ARG A 158 6.42 -7.90 -6.91
CA ARG A 158 6.83 -7.73 -8.31
C ARG A 158 6.68 -6.28 -8.72
N PRO A 159 7.71 -5.66 -9.33
CA PRO A 159 7.56 -4.36 -9.95
C PRO A 159 6.53 -4.44 -11.09
N ILE A 160 5.51 -3.60 -11.04
CA ILE A 160 4.46 -3.51 -12.09
C ILE A 160 4.54 -2.20 -12.88
N ALA A 161 5.16 -1.16 -12.31
CA ALA A 161 5.33 0.15 -12.90
C ALA A 161 6.61 0.82 -12.36
N ILE A 162 7.11 1.81 -13.08
CA ILE A 162 8.20 2.71 -12.68
C ILE A 162 7.74 4.13 -13.00
N SER A 163 7.98 5.07 -12.10
CA SER A 163 7.76 6.50 -12.29
C SER A 163 9.08 7.22 -12.12
N LEU A 164 9.34 8.21 -12.97
CA LEU A 164 10.55 9.03 -12.88
C LEU A 164 10.31 10.23 -11.97
N PHE A 165 11.37 10.66 -11.29
CA PHE A 165 11.40 11.98 -10.67
C PHE A 165 11.85 13.02 -11.69
N ASN A 166 11.08 14.09 -11.81
CA ASN A 166 11.33 15.18 -12.74
C ASN A 166 11.35 16.52 -12.01
N TRP A 167 12.10 17.47 -12.56
CA TRP A 167 12.04 18.86 -12.14
C TRP A 167 10.78 19.52 -12.69
N GLY A 168 9.87 19.90 -11.79
CA GLY A 168 8.69 20.72 -12.10
C GLY A 168 8.93 22.15 -11.68
N LEU A 169 9.10 23.05 -12.65
CA LEU A 169 9.25 24.50 -12.42
C LEU A 169 8.35 25.26 -13.39
N TYR A 170 7.89 26.44 -12.98
CA TYR A 170 7.30 27.37 -13.93
C TYR A 170 8.34 27.80 -14.95
N ASN A 171 7.97 27.82 -16.24
CA ASN A 171 8.90 28.17 -17.32
C ASN A 171 9.67 29.49 -17.05
N SER A 172 8.95 30.54 -16.66
CA SER A 172 9.53 31.84 -16.25
C SER A 172 10.53 31.81 -15.08
N ARG A 173 10.53 30.74 -14.26
CA ARG A 173 11.44 30.56 -13.10
C ARG A 173 12.60 29.68 -13.53
N ALA A 174 12.32 28.62 -14.27
CA ALA A 174 13.32 27.77 -14.91
C ALA A 174 14.26 28.59 -15.80
N GLU A 175 13.74 29.44 -16.69
CA GLU A 175 14.56 30.27 -17.59
C GLU A 175 15.56 31.16 -16.85
N VAL A 176 15.20 31.69 -15.68
CA VAL A 176 16.09 32.52 -14.85
C VAL A 176 17.21 31.68 -14.25
N LEU A 177 16.88 30.51 -13.71
CA LEU A 177 17.86 29.58 -13.15
C LEU A 177 18.78 29.04 -14.23
N GLU A 178 18.24 28.65 -15.38
CA GLU A 178 19.01 28.15 -16.52
C GLU A 178 19.97 29.19 -17.09
N GLN A 179 19.54 30.45 -17.20
CA GLN A 179 20.42 31.54 -17.66
C GLN A 179 21.58 31.81 -16.68
N LYS A 180 21.35 31.63 -15.38
CA LYS A 180 22.35 31.92 -14.35
C LYS A 180 23.29 30.74 -14.08
N TYR A 181 22.77 29.53 -14.05
CA TYR A 181 23.48 28.33 -13.57
C TYR A 181 23.65 27.23 -14.63
N GLY A 182 22.86 27.22 -15.70
CA GLY A 182 22.83 26.15 -16.68
C GLY A 182 21.83 25.05 -16.31
N ASP A 183 22.27 23.79 -16.27
CA ASP A 183 21.37 22.68 -15.93
C ASP A 183 20.86 22.82 -14.50
N ILE A 184 19.56 22.55 -14.29
CA ILE A 184 18.93 22.62 -12.97
C ILE A 184 19.14 21.29 -12.24
N ASP A 185 19.88 21.36 -11.15
CA ASP A 185 20.17 20.24 -10.25
C ASP A 185 19.90 20.66 -8.78
N TRP A 186 20.08 19.74 -7.84
CA TRP A 186 19.89 20.04 -6.41
C TRP A 186 20.83 21.11 -5.87
N ASN A 187 22.05 21.26 -6.42
CA ASN A 187 22.94 22.35 -6.04
C ASN A 187 22.38 23.71 -6.47
N VAL A 188 21.88 23.82 -7.71
CA VAL A 188 21.21 25.04 -8.21
C VAL A 188 19.98 25.38 -7.37
N ILE A 189 19.19 24.38 -6.98
CA ILE A 189 18.02 24.59 -6.12
C ILE A 189 18.44 25.01 -4.70
N HIS A 190 19.53 24.47 -4.14
CA HIS A 190 20.07 24.92 -2.86
C HIS A 190 20.58 26.37 -2.93
N ASP A 191 21.31 26.74 -3.98
CA ASP A 191 21.75 28.11 -4.22
C ASP A 191 20.56 29.07 -4.35
N ALA A 192 19.50 28.65 -5.06
CA ALA A 192 18.27 29.43 -5.16
C ALA A 192 17.55 29.57 -3.81
N ALA A 193 17.47 28.49 -3.04
CA ALA A 193 16.85 28.43 -1.71
C ALA A 193 17.58 29.32 -0.69
N THR A 194 18.89 29.49 -0.82
CA THR A 194 19.73 30.23 0.13
C THR A 194 20.04 31.67 -0.30
N ALA A 195 19.57 32.11 -1.47
CA ALA A 195 19.73 33.47 -1.97
C ALA A 195 19.06 34.49 -1.05
N ALA A 196 19.86 35.23 -0.28
CA ALA A 196 19.38 36.20 0.71
C ALA A 196 18.64 37.39 0.07
N GLY A 197 18.96 37.73 -1.18
CA GLY A 197 18.26 38.72 -1.98
C GLY A 197 17.02 38.19 -2.70
N GLY A 198 16.73 36.90 -2.60
CA GLY A 198 15.63 36.22 -3.31
C GLY A 198 15.79 36.25 -4.83
N TRP A 199 14.67 36.19 -5.55
CA TRP A 199 14.63 36.24 -7.02
C TRP A 199 15.42 37.40 -7.65
N PRO A 200 15.44 38.63 -7.10
CA PRO A 200 16.33 39.70 -7.58
C PRO A 200 17.80 39.33 -7.69
N GLU A 201 18.34 38.59 -6.70
CA GLU A 201 19.73 38.13 -6.71
C GLU A 201 19.95 37.02 -7.75
N LEU A 202 18.91 36.23 -8.02
CA LEU A 202 18.88 35.18 -9.04
C LEU A 202 18.70 35.74 -10.46
N GLY A 203 18.35 37.02 -10.61
CA GLY A 203 18.07 37.67 -11.90
C GLY A 203 16.60 37.62 -12.31
N GLY A 204 15.70 37.23 -11.41
CA GLY A 204 14.25 37.20 -11.59
C GLY A 204 13.54 38.45 -11.07
N GLU A 205 12.22 38.42 -11.12
CA GLU A 205 11.38 39.57 -10.74
C GLU A 205 11.32 39.77 -9.22
N PRO A 206 11.52 41.01 -8.71
CA PRO A 206 11.42 41.29 -7.27
C PRO A 206 10.08 40.93 -6.63
N ALA A 207 8.99 40.96 -7.41
CA ALA A 207 7.66 40.62 -6.91
C ALA A 207 7.51 39.13 -6.54
N TRP A 208 8.40 38.26 -6.98
CA TRP A 208 8.34 36.83 -6.66
C TRP A 208 8.86 36.52 -5.24
N GLY A 209 9.67 37.40 -4.67
CA GLY A 209 10.21 37.25 -3.32
C GLY A 209 11.35 36.23 -3.26
N PHE A 210 11.33 35.35 -2.26
CA PHE A 210 12.30 34.26 -2.11
C PHE A 210 11.89 33.04 -2.92
N PHE A 211 12.87 32.23 -3.32
CA PHE A 211 12.60 30.93 -3.94
C PHE A 211 11.84 30.03 -2.96
N LYS A 212 10.83 29.33 -3.48
CA LYS A 212 9.97 28.43 -2.72
C LYS A 212 10.07 27.01 -3.27
N LEU A 213 10.69 26.13 -2.49
CA LEU A 213 10.86 24.73 -2.84
C LEU A 213 9.57 23.94 -2.61
N VAL A 214 9.16 23.15 -3.61
CA VAL A 214 8.03 22.23 -3.52
C VAL A 214 8.54 20.80 -3.38
N VAL A 215 8.50 20.27 -2.17
CA VAL A 215 8.83 18.87 -1.87
C VAL A 215 7.79 18.34 -0.86
N PRO A 216 7.19 17.16 -1.08
CA PRO A 216 6.27 16.56 -0.12
C PRO A 216 6.93 16.31 1.24
N ASN A 217 6.14 16.19 2.30
CA ASN A 217 6.70 15.92 3.63
C ASN A 217 7.39 14.53 3.67
N PRO A 218 8.72 14.47 3.83
CA PRO A 218 9.48 13.22 3.73
C PRO A 218 9.19 12.22 4.86
N SER A 219 8.57 12.67 5.96
CA SER A 219 8.15 11.79 7.06
C SER A 219 6.80 11.12 6.83
N ARG A 220 6.04 11.56 5.81
CA ARG A 220 4.66 11.14 5.57
C ARG A 220 4.35 10.79 4.13
N ASN A 221 5.27 11.08 3.20
CA ASN A 221 5.10 10.85 1.78
C ASN A 221 6.38 10.22 1.20
N VAL A 222 6.22 9.11 0.48
CA VAL A 222 7.35 8.37 -0.13
C VAL A 222 8.09 9.25 -1.13
N GLY A 223 7.36 10.09 -1.87
CA GLY A 223 7.93 10.99 -2.86
C GLY A 223 8.88 12.02 -2.25
N GLY A 224 8.49 12.60 -1.10
CA GLY A 224 9.35 13.50 -0.33
C GLY A 224 10.63 12.82 0.19
N LEU A 225 10.51 11.57 0.67
CA LEU A 225 11.68 10.80 1.11
C LEU A 225 12.62 10.48 -0.06
N ALA A 226 12.07 10.10 -1.21
CA ALA A 226 12.85 9.84 -2.41
C ALA A 226 13.56 11.10 -2.93
N ALA A 227 12.92 12.27 -2.85
CA ALA A 227 13.54 13.55 -3.17
C ALA A 227 14.74 13.86 -2.26
N MET A 228 14.63 13.56 -0.95
CA MET A 228 15.78 13.70 -0.04
C MET A 228 16.92 12.74 -0.37
N ILE A 229 16.61 11.49 -0.77
CA ILE A 229 17.61 10.52 -1.19
C ILE A 229 18.27 10.98 -2.49
N ALA A 230 17.51 11.54 -3.43
CA ALA A 230 18.04 12.12 -4.67
C ALA A 230 18.98 13.30 -4.38
N ALA A 231 18.59 14.21 -3.49
CA ALA A 231 19.42 15.33 -3.06
C ALA A 231 20.72 14.86 -2.38
N ALA A 232 20.65 13.85 -1.52
CA ALA A 232 21.84 13.24 -0.93
C ALA A 232 22.74 12.61 -2.02
N GLY A 233 22.13 11.90 -2.97
CA GLY A 233 22.86 11.27 -4.06
C GLY A 233 23.64 12.27 -4.91
N GLU A 234 23.04 13.43 -5.18
CA GLU A 234 23.72 14.51 -5.88
C GLU A 234 24.79 15.20 -5.03
N TYR A 235 24.48 15.51 -3.76
CA TYR A 235 25.44 16.12 -2.83
C TYR A 235 26.73 15.29 -2.70
N TYR A 236 26.60 13.96 -2.68
CA TYR A 236 27.74 13.04 -2.59
C TYR A 236 28.26 12.52 -3.93
N ASP A 237 27.65 12.92 -5.05
CA ASP A 237 27.95 12.43 -6.40
C ASP A 237 27.96 10.89 -6.51
N ARG A 238 26.92 10.24 -5.98
CA ARG A 238 26.74 8.77 -6.04
C ARG A 238 25.31 8.34 -5.78
N THR A 239 24.94 7.17 -6.30
CA THR A 239 23.57 6.63 -6.16
C THR A 239 23.36 5.75 -4.92
N ASN A 240 24.39 5.51 -4.12
CA ASN A 240 24.32 4.69 -2.92
C ASN A 240 24.64 5.53 -1.69
N ILE A 241 23.65 5.69 -0.81
CA ILE A 241 23.69 6.53 0.37
C ILE A 241 23.62 5.66 1.62
N THR A 242 24.58 5.83 2.53
CA THR A 242 24.65 5.07 3.78
C THR A 242 24.10 5.86 4.97
N VAL A 243 23.99 5.21 6.13
CA VAL A 243 23.57 5.88 7.37
C VAL A 243 24.56 6.97 7.77
N GLU A 244 25.86 6.71 7.60
CA GLU A 244 26.94 7.66 7.90
C GLU A 244 26.83 8.95 7.08
N ASP A 245 26.40 8.81 5.82
CA ASP A 245 26.16 9.94 4.92
C ASP A 245 24.99 10.79 5.42
N VAL A 246 23.87 10.14 5.76
CA VAL A 246 22.68 10.83 6.26
C VAL A 246 22.97 11.57 7.57
N VAL A 247 23.77 11.01 8.48
CA VAL A 247 24.07 11.65 9.78
C VAL A 247 25.28 12.59 9.74
N ASN A 248 25.88 12.81 8.56
CA ASN A 248 27.00 13.72 8.41
C ASN A 248 26.58 15.18 8.75
N PRO A 249 27.31 15.89 9.63
CA PRO A 249 26.93 17.24 10.04
C PRO A 249 26.90 18.28 8.91
N GLU A 250 27.77 18.17 7.91
CA GLU A 250 27.83 19.10 6.78
C GLU A 250 26.63 18.90 5.86
N PHE A 251 26.29 17.66 5.54
CA PHE A 251 25.09 17.34 4.76
C PHE A 251 23.81 17.74 5.51
N GLN A 252 23.73 17.49 6.81
CA GLN A 252 22.59 17.92 7.63
C GLN A 252 22.42 19.45 7.64
N ALA A 253 23.53 20.22 7.62
CA ALA A 253 23.48 21.67 7.51
C ALA A 253 22.98 22.10 6.12
N TRP A 254 23.56 21.55 5.05
CA TRP A 254 23.16 21.82 3.67
C TRP A 254 21.68 21.49 3.43
N LEU A 255 21.24 20.32 3.87
CA LEU A 255 19.85 19.88 3.77
C LEU A 255 18.91 20.78 4.57
N LYS A 256 19.32 21.24 5.75
CA LYS A 256 18.52 22.16 6.57
C LYS A 256 18.33 23.51 5.88
N GLU A 257 19.36 24.00 5.19
CA GLU A 257 19.28 25.22 4.39
C GLU A 257 18.31 25.05 3.21
N LEU A 258 18.46 23.96 2.44
CA LEU A 258 17.57 23.61 1.33
C LEU A 258 16.10 23.53 1.79
N MET A 259 15.85 22.78 2.86
CA MET A 259 14.50 22.57 3.40
C MET A 259 13.91 23.83 4.05
N GLY A 260 14.75 24.85 4.33
CA GLY A 260 14.29 26.16 4.79
C GLY A 260 13.48 26.93 3.75
N ALA A 261 13.61 26.60 2.46
CA ALA A 261 12.82 27.19 1.38
C ALA A 261 11.47 26.51 1.14
N VAL A 262 11.15 25.42 1.86
CA VAL A 262 9.85 24.76 1.73
C VAL A 262 8.78 25.59 2.44
N THR A 263 7.72 25.92 1.71
CA THR A 263 6.70 26.90 2.09
C THR A 263 5.75 26.40 3.17
N ASP A 264 5.40 25.12 3.19
CA ASP A 264 4.52 24.55 4.22
C ASP A 264 4.57 23.01 4.27
N PHE A 265 5.06 22.44 5.38
CA PHE A 265 4.98 20.99 5.66
C PHE A 265 3.67 20.57 6.36
N SER A 266 2.85 21.52 6.80
CA SER A 266 1.67 21.29 7.65
C SER A 266 0.40 20.96 6.87
N SER A 267 0.29 21.42 5.62
CA SER A 267 -0.76 21.07 4.65
C SER A 267 -0.38 19.90 3.73
N SER A 268 0.90 19.54 3.66
CA SER A 268 1.49 18.71 2.61
C SER A 268 1.43 17.19 2.86
N SER A 269 0.23 16.62 2.99
CA SER A 269 0.10 15.14 2.96
C SER A 269 0.39 14.54 1.58
N ALA A 270 0.31 15.33 0.51
CA ALA A 270 0.79 14.96 -0.82
C ALA A 270 0.81 16.22 -1.69
N TYR A 271 1.93 16.96 -1.74
CA TYR A 271 2.07 17.93 -2.84
C TYR A 271 2.27 17.10 -4.12
N THR A 272 1.25 17.09 -4.98
CA THR A 272 1.33 16.47 -6.30
C THR A 272 1.71 17.50 -7.35
N ALA A 273 2.08 17.05 -8.54
CA ALA A 273 2.16 17.92 -9.71
C ALA A 273 0.82 18.62 -9.98
N GLU A 274 -0.31 17.96 -9.70
CA GLU A 274 -1.64 18.55 -9.77
C GLU A 274 -1.81 19.76 -8.84
N ASP A 275 -1.41 19.69 -7.56
CA ASP A 275 -1.48 20.83 -6.64
C ASP A 275 -0.64 22.01 -7.14
N PHE A 276 0.56 21.70 -7.65
CA PHE A 276 1.43 22.70 -8.24
C PHE A 276 0.76 23.39 -9.45
N ALA A 277 0.09 22.63 -10.31
CA ALA A 277 -0.63 23.15 -11.46
C ALA A 277 -1.90 23.93 -11.09
N LEU A 278 -2.67 23.50 -10.09
CA LEU A 278 -3.96 24.08 -9.70
C LEU A 278 -3.81 25.37 -8.91
N PHE A 279 -2.89 25.40 -7.95
CA PHE A 279 -2.76 26.52 -7.01
C PHE A 279 -1.70 27.53 -7.44
N GLY A 280 -0.88 27.22 -8.45
CA GLY A 280 -0.01 28.22 -9.03
C GLY A 280 1.15 28.61 -8.11
N TYR A 281 1.58 29.87 -8.24
CA TYR A 281 2.70 30.45 -7.48
C TYR A 281 2.50 30.55 -5.96
N SER A 282 1.31 30.22 -5.44
CA SER A 282 1.09 30.18 -3.98
C SER A 282 1.67 28.92 -3.33
N VAL A 283 1.83 27.83 -4.10
CA VAL A 283 2.40 26.56 -3.61
C VAL A 283 3.92 26.63 -3.55
N GLY A 284 4.55 27.09 -4.64
CA GLY A 284 5.97 27.35 -4.68
C GLY A 284 6.44 27.76 -6.08
N ASP A 285 7.74 27.76 -6.29
CA ASP A 285 8.37 28.11 -7.56
C ASP A 285 8.85 26.89 -8.35
N GLY A 286 9.17 25.80 -7.64
CA GLY A 286 9.58 24.56 -8.27
C GLY A 286 10.09 23.50 -7.31
N GLY A 287 10.21 22.27 -7.80
CA GLY A 287 10.73 21.15 -7.03
C GLY A 287 10.73 19.82 -7.80
N GLN A 288 11.10 18.76 -7.10
CA GLN A 288 11.13 17.41 -7.69
C GLN A 288 9.76 16.74 -7.51
N LEU A 289 9.16 16.30 -8.61
CA LEU A 289 7.82 15.72 -8.67
C LEU A 289 7.88 14.34 -9.33
N LEU A 290 6.93 13.47 -9.00
CA LEU A 290 6.77 12.19 -9.70
C LEU A 290 6.11 12.43 -11.06
N GLU A 291 6.56 11.74 -12.09
CA GLU A 291 5.94 11.76 -13.43
C GLU A 291 4.48 11.28 -13.42
N SER A 292 4.19 10.39 -12.48
CA SER A 292 2.87 9.77 -12.30
C SER A 292 1.88 10.64 -11.53
N ASP A 293 2.30 11.79 -11.01
CA ASP A 293 1.43 12.76 -10.33
C ASP A 293 0.66 13.68 -11.32
#